data_AF-A0A2B8A4V2-F1
#
_entry.id   AF-A0A2B8A4V2-F1
#
_cell.length_a   1.000
_cell.length_b   1.000
_cell.length_c   1.000
_cell.angle_alpha   90.00
_cell.angle_beta   90.00
_cell.angle_gamma   90.00
#
_symmetry.space_group_name_H-M   'P 1'
#
loop_
_entity.id
_entity.type
_entity.pdbx_description
1 polymer ?
#
loop_
_entity_poly.entity_id
_entity_poly.type
_entity_poly.pdbx_seq_one_letter_code
_entity_poly.pdbx_strand_id
1 'polypeptide(L)'
;MNFQLGELFCGPGGIALGAQEAGFSHEGVKYSIAHKWASDYDKDTCHTYAKNFCRGNSNSVICKDVRKLDLETLPPIDALAFGFPCNDFSVVGEQRGM
;
A
#
# COMPACT_ATOMS: atom_id res chain seq x y z
N MET A 1 1.33 -6.51 19.58
CA MET A 1 1.59 -7.13 18.27
C MET A 1 1.52 -6.08 17.19
N ASN A 2 2.49 -6.07 16.27
CA ASN A 2 2.57 -5.08 15.20
C ASN A 2 2.68 -5.79 13.85
N PHE A 3 1.64 -5.71 13.03
CA PHE A 3 1.57 -6.38 11.73
C PHE A 3 2.25 -5.52 10.65
N GLN A 4 3.16 -6.14 9.90
CA GLN A 4 3.87 -5.52 8.78
C GLN A 4 3.02 -5.56 7.52
N LEU A 5 2.72 -4.40 6.95
CA LEU A 5 1.86 -4.24 5.78
C LEU A 5 2.67 -4.03 4.50
N GLY A 6 2.41 -4.86 3.49
CA GLY A 6 2.77 -4.59 2.10
C GLY A 6 1.59 -4.00 1.33
N GLU A 7 1.83 -2.97 0.52
CA GLU A 7 0.78 -2.32 -0.28
C GLU A 7 1.13 -2.36 -1.78
N LEU A 8 0.23 -2.89 -2.60
CA LEU A 8 0.28 -2.75 -4.06
C LEU A 8 -0.75 -1.72 -4.53
N PHE A 9 -0.39 -0.93 -5.54
CA PHE A 9 -1.23 0.18 -6.01
C PHE A 9 -1.55 1.13 -4.85
N CYS A 10 -0.51 1.55 -4.12
CA CYS A 10 -0.69 2.26 -2.86
C CYS A 10 -1.37 3.62 -3.02
N GLY A 11 -1.38 4.19 -4.24
CA GLY A 11 -1.93 5.50 -4.46
C GLY A 11 -1.27 6.53 -3.52
N PRO A 12 -1.95 7.64 -3.22
CA PRO A 12 -1.44 8.64 -2.29
C PRO A 12 -1.48 8.16 -0.83
N GLY A 13 -1.84 6.89 -0.56
CA GLY A 13 -1.80 6.27 0.76
C GLY A 13 -3.13 6.24 1.53
N GLY A 14 -4.26 6.06 0.85
CA GLY A 14 -5.56 5.92 1.51
C GLY A 14 -5.64 4.70 2.44
N ILE A 15 -5.10 3.56 1.99
CA ILE A 15 -5.00 2.34 2.80
C ILE A 15 -4.00 2.54 3.95
N ALA A 16 -2.84 3.13 3.67
CA ALA A 16 -1.84 3.47 4.68
C ALA A 16 -2.39 4.34 5.82
N LEU A 17 -3.23 5.33 5.51
CA LEU A 17 -3.91 6.14 6.52
C LEU A 17 -4.81 5.28 7.41
N GLY A 18 -5.67 4.46 6.80
CA GLY A 18 -6.54 3.54 7.54
C GLY A 18 -5.74 2.56 8.40
N ALA A 19 -4.61 2.05 7.90
CA ALA A 19 -3.72 1.16 8.64
C ALA A 19 -3.04 1.87 9.83
N GLN A 20 -2.63 3.13 9.66
CA GLN A 20 -2.04 3.94 10.72
C GLN A 20 -3.04 4.28 11.83
N GLU A 21 -4.30 4.54 11.46
CA GLU A 21 -5.40 4.80 12.39
C GLU A 21 -5.93 3.51 13.04
N ALA A 22 -5.75 2.36 12.37
CA ALA A 22 -6.15 1.06 12.88
C ALA A 22 -5.27 0.63 14.06
N GLY A 23 -5.93 0.26 15.15
CA GLY A 23 -5.29 -0.37 16.30
C GLY A 23 -6.25 -0.48 17.47
N PHE A 24 -6.04 -1.49 18.30
CA PHE A 24 -6.84 -1.70 19.50
C PHE A 24 -6.00 -2.39 20.58
N SER A 25 -6.48 -2.41 21.81
CA SER A 25 -5.85 -3.17 22.90
C SER A 25 -6.82 -4.24 23.38
N HIS A 26 -6.31 -5.46 23.53
CA HIS A 26 -7.08 -6.59 24.03
C HIS A 26 -6.19 -7.41 24.97
N GLU A 27 -6.68 -7.70 26.17
CA GLU A 27 -5.97 -8.45 27.21
C GLU A 27 -4.54 -7.93 27.49
N GLY A 28 -4.37 -6.61 27.52
CA GLY A 28 -3.06 -5.97 27.75
C GLY A 28 -2.11 -6.00 26.54
N VAL A 29 -2.52 -6.58 25.41
CA VAL A 29 -1.76 -6.57 24.15
C VAL A 29 -2.29 -5.47 23.24
N LYS A 30 -1.41 -4.54 22.81
CA LYS A 30 -1.72 -3.54 21.79
C LYS A 30 -1.52 -4.13 20.40
N TYR A 31 -2.52 -4.03 19.53
CA TYR A 31 -2.49 -4.42 18.13
C TYR A 31 -2.41 -3.17 17.25
N SER A 32 -1.53 -3.21 16.24
CA SER A 32 -1.34 -2.13 15.27
C SER A 32 -0.88 -2.68 13.92
N ILE A 33 -1.03 -1.86 12.88
CA ILE A 33 -0.52 -2.15 11.53
C ILE A 33 0.55 -1.10 11.21
N ALA A 34 1.66 -1.53 10.60
CA ALA A 34 2.77 -0.65 10.26
C ALA A 34 3.22 -0.89 8.82
N HIS A 35 3.53 0.19 8.11
CA HIS A 35 4.11 0.16 6.77
C HIS A 35 5.40 -0.67 6.74
N LYS A 36 5.48 -1.63 5.81
CA LYS A 36 6.71 -2.35 5.49
C LYS A 36 7.28 -1.94 4.15
N TRP A 37 6.44 -1.98 3.12
CA TRP A 37 6.73 -1.48 1.79
C TRP A 37 5.43 -1.14 1.07
N ALA A 38 5.52 -0.25 0.09
CA ALA A 38 4.42 0.10 -0.79
C ALA A 38 4.92 0.16 -2.24
N SER A 39 4.05 -0.07 -3.21
CA SER A 39 4.38 0.02 -4.63
C SER A 39 3.30 0.77 -5.39
N ASP A 40 3.71 1.69 -6.24
CA ASP A 40 2.89 2.33 -7.26
C ASP A 40 3.77 2.64 -8.47
N TYR A 41 3.18 2.80 -9.66
CA TYR A 41 3.96 3.18 -10.84
C TYR A 41 3.97 4.70 -11.05
N ASP A 42 3.05 5.44 -10.42
CA ASP A 42 3.01 6.89 -10.50
C ASP A 42 3.95 7.54 -9.49
N LYS A 43 4.84 8.40 -9.99
CA LYS A 43 5.93 9.01 -9.21
C LYS A 43 5.44 10.04 -8.20
N ASP A 44 4.47 10.87 -8.58
CA ASP A 44 3.96 11.94 -7.71
C ASP A 44 3.14 11.36 -6.56
N THR A 45 2.42 10.30 -6.85
CA THR A 45 1.72 9.44 -5.89
C THR A 45 2.71 8.81 -4.90
N CYS A 46 3.80 8.19 -5.37
CA CYS A 46 4.85 7.64 -4.51
C CYS A 46 5.48 8.70 -3.60
N HIS A 47 5.75 9.91 -4.13
CA HIS A 47 6.28 11.01 -3.33
C HIS A 47 5.29 11.47 -2.25
N THR A 48 4.01 11.58 -2.60
CA THR A 48 2.93 11.94 -1.67
C THR A 48 2.82 10.90 -0.57
N TYR A 49 2.82 9.62 -0.92
CA TYR A 49 2.83 8.53 0.04
C TYR A 49 4.03 8.62 0.99
N ALA A 50 5.25 8.71 0.46
CA ALA A 50 6.47 8.74 1.26
C ALA A 50 6.50 9.93 2.22
N LYS A 51 6.06 11.11 1.77
CA LYS A 51 5.99 12.33 2.59
C LYS A 51 5.06 12.16 3.80
N ASN A 52 3.91 11.52 3.63
CA ASN A 52 2.90 11.39 4.68
C ASN A 52 3.13 10.18 5.60
N PHE A 53 3.53 9.03 5.05
CA PHE A 53 3.54 7.75 5.78
C PHE A 53 4.94 7.19 6.05
N CYS A 54 5.97 7.69 5.36
CA CYS A 54 7.35 7.21 5.49
C CYS A 54 8.32 8.31 5.98
N ARG A 55 7.79 9.40 6.56
CA ARG A 55 8.59 10.56 7.04
C ARG A 55 9.49 11.16 5.95
N GLY A 56 9.04 11.11 4.68
CA GLY A 56 9.78 11.56 3.52
C GLY A 56 10.84 10.58 3.00
N ASN A 57 11.03 9.43 3.64
CA ASN A 57 11.94 8.39 3.14
C ASN A 57 11.23 7.53 2.09
N SER A 58 11.70 7.58 0.85
CA SER A 58 11.13 6.81 -0.27
C SER A 58 11.73 5.41 -0.45
N ASN A 59 12.69 4.98 0.37
CA ASN A 59 13.37 3.69 0.17
C ASN A 59 12.43 2.48 0.27
N SER A 60 11.33 2.60 1.02
CA SER A 60 10.29 1.56 1.15
C SER A 60 9.07 1.81 0.26
N VAL A 61 9.13 2.83 -0.62
CA VAL A 61 8.07 3.15 -1.59
C VAL A 61 8.62 2.91 -3.00
N ILE A 62 8.20 1.81 -3.59
CA ILE A 62 8.76 1.26 -4.82
C ILE A 62 7.99 1.84 -6.00
N CYS A 63 8.59 2.84 -6.66
CA CYS A 63 8.04 3.44 -7.87
C CYS A 63 8.25 2.51 -9.08
N LYS A 64 7.36 1.54 -9.27
CA LYS A 64 7.49 0.51 -10.31
C LYS A 64 6.14 -0.04 -10.75
N ASP A 65 6.04 -0.39 -12.03
CA ASP A 65 4.97 -1.23 -12.56
C ASP A 65 4.98 -2.59 -11.83
N VAL A 66 3.84 -2.93 -11.21
CA VAL A 66 3.70 -4.17 -10.43
C VAL A 66 4.01 -5.42 -11.24
N ARG A 67 3.79 -5.41 -12.56
CA ARG A 67 4.10 -6.54 -13.46
C ARG A 67 5.60 -6.81 -13.58
N LYS A 68 6.43 -5.83 -13.20
CA LYS A 68 7.90 -5.88 -13.20
C LYS A 68 8.48 -5.88 -11.78
N LEU A 69 7.63 -5.97 -10.77
CA LEU A 69 8.02 -6.05 -9.38
C LEU A 69 8.42 -7.48 -9.05
N ASP A 70 9.63 -7.65 -8.53
CA ASP A 70 10.13 -8.95 -8.09
C ASP A 70 9.74 -9.15 -6.61
N LEU A 71 8.63 -9.86 -6.39
CA LEU A 71 8.06 -10.05 -5.06
C LEU A 71 8.99 -10.83 -4.12
N GLU A 72 9.84 -11.70 -4.66
CA GLU A 72 10.77 -12.52 -3.86
C GLU A 72 11.89 -11.67 -3.23
N THR A 73 12.12 -10.48 -3.78
CA THR A 73 13.12 -9.53 -3.23
C THR A 73 12.56 -8.65 -2.11
N LEU A 74 11.23 -8.66 -1.91
CA LEU A 74 10.58 -7.78 -0.94
C LEU A 74 10.69 -8.35 0.48
N PRO A 75 10.85 -7.48 1.49
CA PRO A 75 10.79 -7.93 2.88
C PRO A 75 9.46 -8.63 3.21
N PRO A 76 9.47 -9.63 4.12
CA PRO A 76 8.26 -10.34 4.52
C PRO A 76 7.24 -9.41 5.18
N ILE A 77 5.97 -9.75 5.00
CA ILE A 77 4.80 -9.02 5.48
C ILE A 77 3.85 -9.97 6.20
N ASP A 78 3.07 -9.44 7.14
CA ASP A 78 2.00 -10.18 7.80
C ASP A 78 0.64 -9.94 7.11
N ALA A 79 0.51 -8.82 6.39
CA ALA A 79 -0.70 -8.44 5.67
C ALA A 79 -0.33 -7.82 4.31
N LEU A 80 -1.11 -8.16 3.28
CA LEU A 80 -1.07 -7.55 1.95
C LEU A 80 -2.37 -6.79 1.72
N ALA A 81 -2.26 -5.52 1.32
CA ALA A 81 -3.40 -4.74 0.85
C ALA A 81 -3.15 -4.27 -0.59
N PHE A 82 -4.21 -4.14 -1.38
CA PHE A 82 -4.09 -3.70 -2.76
C PHE A 82 -5.35 -2.99 -3.25
N GLY A 83 -5.17 -1.87 -3.95
CA GLY A 83 -6.24 -1.08 -4.57
C GLY A 83 -6.11 -1.07 -6.09
N PHE A 84 -6.38 -2.21 -6.74
CA PHE A 84 -6.19 -2.32 -8.18
C PHE A 84 -7.10 -1.35 -8.97
N PRO A 85 -6.66 -0.81 -10.11
CA PRO A 85 -7.47 0.10 -10.92
C PRO A 85 -8.79 -0.56 -11.36
N CYS A 86 -9.92 0.10 -11.08
CA CYS A 86 -11.26 -0.40 -11.39
C CYS A 86 -11.78 0.06 -12.78
N ASN A 87 -10.89 0.56 -13.65
CA ASN A 87 -11.28 1.28 -14.86
C ASN A 87 -12.10 0.43 -15.85
N ASP A 88 -11.85 -0.88 -15.92
CA ASP A 88 -12.59 -1.81 -16.79
C ASP A 88 -13.95 -2.25 -16.21
N PHE A 89 -14.23 -1.96 -14.93
CA PHE A 89 -15.44 -2.40 -14.22
C PHE A 89 -16.38 -1.24 -13.85
N SER A 90 -15.99 0.01 -14.13
CA SER A 90 -16.83 1.16 -13.86
C SER A 90 -17.93 1.31 -14.92
N VAL A 91 -19.15 1.64 -14.51
CA VAL A 91 -20.30 1.91 -15.40
C VAL A 91 -20.07 3.12 -16.34
N VAL A 92 -19.00 3.89 -16.11
CA VAL A 92 -18.68 5.15 -16.80
C VAL A 92 -17.47 5.01 -17.75
N GLY A 93 -16.83 3.84 -17.83
CA GLY A 93 -15.75 3.54 -18.76
C GLY A 93 -16.22 2.77 -20.01
N GLU A 94 -15.46 2.82 -21.11
CA GLU A 94 -15.66 1.86 -22.20
C GLU A 94 -15.46 0.45 -21.64
N GLN A 95 -16.52 -0.35 -21.59
CA GLN A 95 -16.52 -1.75 -21.13
C GLN A 95 -15.68 -2.61 -22.08
N ARG A 96 -14.35 -2.46 -22.03
CA ARG A 96 -13.38 -3.26 -22.81
C ARG A 96 -12.98 -4.56 -22.10
N GLY A 97 -13.61 -4.88 -20.96
CA GLY A 97 -13.35 -6.07 -20.16
C GLY A 97 -14.40 -7.17 -20.33
N MET A 98 -14.13 -8.12 -21.22
CA MET A 98 -14.30 -9.57 -21.03
C MET A 98 -13.11 -10.28 -21.67
#